data_AF-A0A9X9LR39-F1
#
_entry.id   AF-A0A9X9LR39-F1
#
_cell.length_a   1.000
_cell.length_b   1.000
_cell.length_c   1.000
_cell.angle_alpha   90.00
_cell.angle_beta   90.00
_cell.angle_gamma   90.00
#
_symmetry.space_group_name_H-M   'P 1'
#
loop_
_entity.id
_entity.type
_entity.pdbx_description
1 polymer ?
#
loop_
_entity_poly.entity_id
_entity_poly.type
_entity_poly.pdbx_seq_one_letter_code
_entity_poly.pdbx_strand_id
1 'polypeptide(L)'
;MLTLSWLTLACFPGAVSAAVCPDQSPELQPWNPGHDPNHYVHIGRGRALLLAASATVNSIHVSQGGKLVIKDHEEPIVLRARHILIDDGGELHAGSALCPYQGNFSIVLYGRADEGVQPDPYFGLKYIGVGPGGTLELHGQKKLSWTFLNKTLHPGGMEEGGYFFERSWGHRGVIVHVIDPKSATVIHSDR
;
A
#
# COMPACT_ATOMS: atom_id res chain seq x y z
N MET A 1 -15.35 63.59 -29.08
CA MET A 1 -15.91 62.35 -28.51
C MET A 1 -14.81 61.31 -28.51
N LEU A 2 -14.20 61.05 -27.36
CA LEU A 2 -13.17 60.02 -27.17
C LEU A 2 -13.57 59.24 -25.92
N THR A 3 -13.99 57.98 -26.08
CA THR A 3 -14.26 57.08 -24.96
C THR A 3 -13.10 56.09 -24.88
N LEU A 4 -12.25 56.25 -23.86
CA LEU A 4 -11.29 55.22 -23.47
C LEU A 4 -12.05 54.11 -22.74
N SER A 5 -12.04 52.91 -23.32
CA SER A 5 -12.52 51.69 -22.66
C SER A 5 -11.37 51.07 -21.87
N TRP A 6 -11.57 50.87 -20.57
CA TRP A 6 -10.64 50.18 -19.69
C TRP A 6 -11.01 48.70 -19.63
N LEU A 7 -10.13 47.81 -20.09
CA LEU A 7 -10.23 46.39 -19.77
C LEU A 7 -9.78 46.18 -18.32
N THR A 8 -10.73 45.93 -17.44
CA THR A 8 -10.46 45.38 -16.11
C THR A 8 -10.06 43.92 -16.24
N LEU A 9 -8.77 43.63 -16.02
CA LEU A 9 -8.27 42.27 -15.88
C LEU A 9 -8.75 41.72 -14.52
N ALA A 10 -9.75 40.84 -14.54
CA ALA A 10 -10.17 40.12 -13.34
C ALA A 10 -9.11 39.07 -13.01
N CYS A 11 -8.31 39.33 -11.96
CA CYS A 11 -7.41 38.35 -11.39
C CYS A 11 -8.25 37.36 -10.57
N PHE A 12 -8.52 36.18 -11.13
CA PHE A 12 -9.19 35.12 -10.38
C PHE A 12 -8.21 34.57 -9.34
N PRO A 13 -8.55 34.59 -8.04
CA PRO A 13 -7.72 33.97 -7.01
C PRO A 13 -7.57 32.48 -7.33
N GLY A 14 -6.33 32.01 -7.30
CA GLY A 14 -5.93 30.69 -7.74
C GLY A 14 -6.86 29.60 -7.21
N ALA A 15 -7.43 28.84 -8.16
CA ALA A 15 -8.05 27.58 -7.84
C ALA A 15 -6.98 26.68 -7.23
N VAL A 16 -7.11 26.40 -5.94
CA VAL A 16 -6.44 25.25 -5.33
C VAL A 16 -6.99 24.05 -6.10
N SER A 17 -6.19 23.49 -7.02
CA SER A 17 -6.56 22.25 -7.69
C SER A 17 -6.81 21.24 -6.59
N ALA A 18 -8.08 20.86 -6.37
CA ALA A 18 -8.38 19.68 -5.59
C ALA A 18 -7.51 18.56 -6.18
N ALA A 19 -6.77 17.86 -5.33
CA ALA A 19 -5.95 16.75 -5.78
C ALA A 19 -6.87 15.75 -6.48
N VAL A 20 -6.68 15.56 -7.79
CA VAL A 20 -7.48 14.58 -8.55
C VAL A 20 -7.03 13.20 -8.09
N CYS A 21 -7.95 12.45 -7.50
CA CYS A 21 -7.68 11.10 -7.05
C CYS A 21 -7.45 10.19 -8.27
N PRO A 22 -6.49 9.25 -8.21
CA PRO A 22 -6.13 8.44 -9.37
C PRO A 22 -7.31 7.60 -9.90
N ASP A 23 -8.22 7.18 -9.01
CA ASP A 23 -9.39 6.37 -9.33
C ASP A 23 -10.55 7.16 -9.98
N GLN A 24 -10.45 8.49 -10.00
CA GLN A 24 -11.42 9.38 -10.64
C GLN A 24 -11.03 9.74 -12.09
N SER A 25 -9.93 9.19 -12.60
CA SER A 25 -9.49 9.47 -13.96
C SER A 25 -10.52 8.97 -15.01
N PRO A 26 -10.94 9.81 -15.97
CA PRO A 26 -11.97 9.46 -16.94
C PRO A 26 -11.52 8.41 -17.97
N GLU A 27 -10.22 8.15 -18.10
CA GLU A 27 -9.68 7.13 -19.02
C GLU A 27 -9.83 5.70 -18.47
N LEU A 28 -10.21 5.55 -17.21
CA LEU A 28 -10.30 4.26 -16.55
C LEU A 28 -11.55 3.48 -16.98
N GLN A 29 -11.32 2.26 -17.42
CA GLN A 29 -12.38 1.30 -17.75
C GLN A 29 -12.69 0.43 -16.53
N PRO A 30 -13.96 0.31 -16.11
CA PRO A 30 -14.34 -0.61 -15.05
C PRO A 30 -13.88 -2.03 -15.35
N TRP A 31 -13.24 -2.66 -14.38
CA TRP A 31 -12.72 -4.02 -14.50
C TRP A 31 -13.18 -4.87 -13.31
N ASN A 32 -13.88 -5.95 -13.63
CA ASN A 32 -14.35 -6.94 -12.66
C ASN A 32 -14.07 -8.35 -13.22
N PRO A 33 -12.89 -8.92 -12.97
CA PRO A 33 -12.53 -10.25 -13.46
C PRO A 33 -13.20 -11.38 -12.67
N GLY A 34 -13.92 -11.07 -11.59
CA GLY A 34 -14.49 -12.08 -10.69
C GLY A 34 -13.43 -12.92 -9.99
N HIS A 35 -13.74 -14.19 -9.75
CA HIS A 35 -12.89 -15.11 -8.99
C HIS A 35 -12.56 -16.36 -9.81
N ASP A 36 -11.46 -16.30 -10.56
CA ASP A 36 -10.92 -17.42 -11.30
C ASP A 36 -9.40 -17.56 -11.05
N PRO A 37 -8.95 -18.50 -10.19
CA PRO A 37 -7.54 -18.68 -9.88
C PRO A 37 -6.70 -19.20 -11.06
N ASN A 38 -7.31 -19.56 -12.19
CA ASN A 38 -6.62 -19.97 -13.42
C ASN A 38 -6.49 -18.83 -14.44
N HIS A 39 -7.10 -17.68 -14.19
CA HIS A 39 -7.10 -16.56 -15.12
C HIS A 39 -5.81 -15.74 -15.03
N TYR A 40 -5.04 -15.69 -16.11
CA TYR A 40 -3.83 -14.86 -16.22
C TYR A 40 -4.19 -13.49 -16.80
N VAL A 41 -3.88 -12.43 -16.08
CA VAL A 41 -4.24 -11.06 -16.48
C VAL A 41 -3.01 -10.35 -17.02
N HIS A 42 -3.12 -9.81 -18.24
CA HIS A 42 -2.14 -8.89 -18.80
C HIS A 42 -2.78 -7.54 -19.12
N ILE A 43 -2.26 -6.47 -18.53
CA ILE A 43 -2.71 -5.09 -18.70
C ILE A 43 -1.61 -4.34 -19.45
N GLY A 44 -1.74 -4.35 -20.78
CA GLY A 44 -0.78 -3.75 -21.71
C GLY A 44 -1.17 -2.36 -22.18
N ARG A 45 -0.54 -1.94 -23.28
CA ARG A 45 -0.76 -0.65 -23.94
C ARG A 45 -2.23 -0.30 -24.15
N GLY A 46 -2.60 0.95 -23.82
CA GLY A 46 -3.93 1.50 -24.05
C GLY A 46 -5.01 0.96 -23.11
N ARG A 47 -4.63 0.16 -22.09
CA ARG A 47 -5.55 -0.34 -21.07
C ARG A 47 -5.27 0.35 -19.74
N ALA A 48 -6.22 1.17 -19.32
CA ALA A 48 -6.28 1.73 -17.98
C ALA A 48 -7.53 1.17 -17.30
N LEU A 49 -7.35 0.34 -16.28
CA LEU A 49 -8.42 -0.44 -15.65
C LEU A 49 -8.67 0.03 -14.22
N LEU A 50 -9.94 0.12 -13.83
CA LEU A 50 -10.38 0.40 -12.48
C LEU A 50 -10.93 -0.87 -11.82
N LEU A 51 -10.21 -1.41 -10.84
CA LEU A 51 -10.71 -2.51 -10.02
C LEU A 51 -11.70 -1.97 -8.99
N ALA A 52 -12.98 -2.29 -9.17
CA ALA A 52 -14.07 -1.78 -8.34
C ALA A 52 -14.66 -2.82 -7.35
N ALA A 53 -14.19 -4.06 -7.40
CA ALA A 53 -14.65 -5.15 -6.55
C ALA A 53 -13.51 -6.14 -6.29
N SER A 54 -13.67 -6.96 -5.25
CA SER A 54 -12.73 -8.04 -4.94
C SER A 54 -12.58 -9.01 -6.11
N ALA A 55 -11.38 -9.55 -6.28
CA ALA A 55 -11.04 -10.41 -7.41
C ALA A 55 -10.04 -11.50 -7.01
N THR A 56 -10.16 -12.66 -7.65
CA THR A 56 -9.14 -13.72 -7.57
C THR A 56 -8.70 -14.06 -8.98
N VAL A 57 -7.41 -13.96 -9.24
CA VAL A 57 -6.80 -14.31 -10.53
C VAL A 57 -5.56 -15.17 -10.30
N ASN A 58 -5.03 -15.79 -11.35
CA ASN A 58 -3.75 -16.51 -11.26
C ASN A 58 -2.60 -15.53 -11.05
N SER A 59 -2.42 -14.60 -11.97
CA SER A 59 -1.38 -13.57 -11.91
C SER A 59 -1.82 -12.30 -12.63
N ILE A 60 -1.12 -11.21 -12.36
CA ILE A 60 -1.32 -9.93 -13.02
C ILE A 60 0.03 -9.45 -13.53
N HIS A 61 0.11 -9.10 -14.81
CA HIS A 61 1.24 -8.42 -15.40
C HIS A 61 0.78 -7.09 -15.98
N VAL A 62 1.29 -5.99 -15.44
CA VAL A 62 1.02 -4.65 -15.93
C VAL A 62 2.27 -4.14 -16.62
N SER A 63 2.18 -3.87 -17.91
CA SER A 63 3.35 -3.49 -18.71
C SER A 63 2.98 -2.61 -19.90
N GLN A 64 3.97 -2.15 -20.66
CA GLN A 64 3.78 -1.39 -21.91
C GLN A 64 2.91 -0.15 -21.74
N GLY A 65 3.02 0.54 -20.60
CA GLY A 65 2.17 1.70 -20.27
C GLY A 65 0.75 1.35 -19.83
N GLY A 66 0.45 0.08 -19.55
CA GLY A 66 -0.82 -0.34 -18.96
C GLY A 66 -0.97 0.17 -17.53
N LYS A 67 -2.20 0.38 -17.08
CA LYS A 67 -2.49 0.96 -15.76
C LYS A 67 -3.59 0.17 -15.04
N LEU A 68 -3.34 -0.19 -13.79
CA LEU A 68 -4.32 -0.76 -12.87
C LEU A 68 -4.51 0.20 -11.70
N VAL A 69 -5.74 0.69 -11.51
CA VAL A 69 -6.09 1.58 -10.40
C VAL A 69 -7.14 0.90 -9.53
N ILE A 70 -6.97 1.00 -8.22
CA ILE A 70 -7.92 0.48 -7.24
C ILE A 70 -8.92 1.58 -6.89
N LYS A 71 -10.22 1.28 -7.01
CA LYS A 71 -11.29 2.21 -6.68
C LYS A 71 -11.31 2.51 -5.19
N ASP A 72 -11.31 3.78 -4.80
CA ASP A 72 -11.46 4.17 -3.40
C ASP A 72 -12.96 4.28 -3.05
N HIS A 73 -13.48 3.28 -2.35
CA HIS A 73 -14.88 3.24 -1.91
C HIS A 73 -14.98 2.56 -0.53
N GLU A 74 -16.15 2.67 0.10
CA GLU A 74 -16.42 2.13 1.44
C GLU A 74 -16.26 0.60 1.54
N GLU A 75 -16.49 -0.11 0.44
CA GLU A 75 -16.45 -1.58 0.43
C GLU A 75 -15.00 -2.10 0.33
N PRO A 76 -14.57 -3.02 1.21
CA PRO A 76 -13.24 -3.59 1.15
C PRO A 76 -12.98 -4.34 -0.17
N ILE A 77 -11.83 -4.05 -0.79
CA ILE A 77 -11.37 -4.73 -2.00
C ILE A 77 -10.23 -5.68 -1.61
N VAL A 78 -10.40 -6.96 -1.93
CA VAL A 78 -9.38 -8.00 -1.79
C VAL A 78 -8.97 -8.48 -3.16
N LEU A 79 -7.71 -8.23 -3.53
CA LEU A 79 -7.11 -8.74 -4.75
C LEU A 79 -6.23 -9.95 -4.43
N ARG A 80 -6.66 -11.14 -4.88
CA ARG A 80 -5.91 -12.38 -4.69
C ARG A 80 -5.21 -12.76 -5.99
N ALA A 81 -3.90 -12.93 -5.94
CA ALA A 81 -3.08 -13.39 -7.06
C ALA A 81 -1.95 -14.29 -6.53
N ARG A 82 -1.31 -15.06 -7.39
CA ARG A 82 -0.06 -15.76 -7.04
C ARG A 82 1.10 -14.78 -7.04
N HIS A 83 1.17 -13.94 -8.07
CA HIS A 83 2.12 -12.84 -8.20
C HIS A 83 1.55 -11.70 -9.02
N ILE A 84 2.14 -10.52 -8.85
CA ILE A 84 1.89 -9.31 -9.63
C ILE A 84 3.24 -8.80 -10.14
N LEU A 85 3.38 -8.61 -11.45
CA LEU A 85 4.55 -8.01 -12.08
C LEU A 85 4.17 -6.67 -12.71
N ILE A 86 4.99 -5.65 -12.49
CA ILE A 86 4.81 -4.29 -13.01
C ILE A 86 6.13 -3.84 -13.63
N ASP A 87 6.20 -3.65 -14.94
CA ASP A 87 7.43 -3.26 -15.65
C ASP A 87 7.10 -2.47 -16.93
N ASP A 88 8.12 -2.03 -17.68
CA ASP A 88 7.96 -1.43 -19.01
C ASP A 88 6.89 -0.31 -19.07
N GLY A 89 6.96 0.64 -18.13
CA GLY A 89 5.99 1.73 -18.03
C GLY A 89 4.64 1.35 -17.43
N GLY A 90 4.44 0.09 -17.03
CA GLY A 90 3.24 -0.36 -16.34
C GLY A 90 3.08 0.28 -14.97
N GLU A 91 1.83 0.48 -14.54
CA GLU A 91 1.52 1.18 -13.30
C GLU A 91 0.42 0.49 -12.47
N LEU A 92 0.64 0.35 -11.16
CA LEU A 92 -0.40 -0.03 -10.19
C LEU A 92 -0.57 1.06 -9.14
N HIS A 93 -1.80 1.56 -8.98
CA HIS A 93 -2.12 2.67 -8.06
C HIS A 93 -3.24 2.30 -7.08
N ALA A 94 -3.02 2.54 -5.80
CA ALA A 94 -4.06 2.63 -4.78
C ALA A 94 -3.84 3.94 -3.99
N GLY A 95 -4.64 4.95 -4.31
CA GLY A 95 -4.43 6.32 -3.83
C GLY A 95 -3.18 6.99 -4.41
N SER A 96 -2.96 8.24 -4.02
CA SER A 96 -1.77 9.03 -4.36
C SER A 96 -1.31 9.84 -3.14
N ALA A 97 -0.12 10.43 -3.23
CA ALA A 97 0.41 11.28 -2.14
C ALA A 97 -0.51 12.45 -1.77
N LEU A 98 -1.28 12.97 -2.75
CA LEU A 98 -2.19 14.09 -2.56
C LEU A 98 -3.66 13.66 -2.35
N CYS A 99 -4.02 12.43 -2.74
CA CYS A 99 -5.31 11.82 -2.45
C CYS A 99 -5.11 10.38 -1.93
N PRO A 100 -4.82 10.22 -0.62
CA PRO A 100 -4.60 8.90 -0.03
C PRO A 100 -5.87 8.06 -0.08
N TYR A 101 -5.71 6.75 -0.31
CA TYR A 101 -6.75 5.75 -0.28
C TYR A 101 -7.40 5.70 1.12
N GLN A 102 -8.73 5.84 1.17
CA GLN A 102 -9.52 5.89 2.40
C GLN A 102 -10.12 4.53 2.77
N GLY A 103 -10.49 3.73 1.78
CA GLY A 103 -11.08 2.41 1.97
C GLY A 103 -10.11 1.36 2.51
N ASN A 104 -10.55 0.11 2.54
CA ASN A 104 -9.70 -1.03 2.86
C ASN A 104 -9.32 -1.79 1.58
N PHE A 105 -8.04 -1.82 1.26
CA PHE A 105 -7.51 -2.59 0.15
C PHE A 105 -6.47 -3.59 0.66
N SER A 106 -6.64 -4.85 0.28
CA SER A 106 -5.71 -5.94 0.64
C SER A 106 -5.29 -6.72 -0.59
N ILE A 107 -3.98 -6.90 -0.75
CA ILE A 107 -3.41 -7.84 -1.72
C ILE A 107 -3.05 -9.12 -0.99
N VAL A 108 -3.60 -10.26 -1.43
CA VAL A 108 -3.32 -11.58 -0.85
C VAL A 108 -2.59 -12.43 -1.87
N LEU A 109 -1.30 -12.65 -1.62
CA LEU A 109 -0.46 -13.53 -2.44
C LEU A 109 -0.62 -14.99 -2.01
N TYR A 110 -1.10 -15.85 -2.90
CA TYR A 110 -1.34 -17.28 -2.61
C TYR A 110 -0.43 -18.22 -3.43
N GLY A 111 -0.42 -19.50 -3.06
CA GLY A 111 0.45 -20.53 -3.64
C GLY A 111 1.29 -21.24 -2.58
N ARG A 112 1.99 -22.31 -2.96
CA ARG A 112 2.87 -23.07 -2.07
C ARG A 112 4.21 -23.36 -2.74
N ALA A 113 5.23 -23.61 -1.93
CA ALA A 113 6.58 -23.91 -2.42
C ALA A 113 6.67 -25.30 -3.08
N ASP A 114 5.79 -26.22 -2.71
CA ASP A 114 5.75 -27.62 -3.18
C ASP A 114 4.89 -27.81 -4.44
N GLU A 115 4.37 -26.74 -5.04
CA GLU A 115 3.49 -26.81 -6.22
C GLU A 115 4.24 -27.03 -7.55
N GLY A 116 5.57 -27.20 -7.53
CA GLY A 116 6.36 -27.49 -8.71
C GLY A 116 6.43 -26.34 -9.74
N VAL A 117 5.95 -25.15 -9.38
CA VAL A 117 6.02 -23.95 -10.21
C VAL A 117 7.46 -23.45 -10.23
N GLN A 118 7.97 -23.11 -11.42
CA GLN A 118 9.28 -22.50 -11.55
C GLN A 118 9.25 -21.08 -10.95
N PRO A 119 10.14 -20.74 -10.00
CA PRO A 119 10.21 -19.40 -9.46
C PRO A 119 10.68 -18.41 -10.53
N ASP A 120 10.18 -17.19 -10.46
CA ASP A 120 10.83 -16.08 -11.13
C ASP A 120 12.29 -15.97 -10.60
N PRO A 121 13.30 -15.82 -11.47
CA PRO A 121 14.70 -15.86 -11.07
C PRO A 121 15.10 -14.71 -10.13
N TYR A 122 14.35 -13.61 -10.12
CA TYR A 122 14.62 -12.45 -9.28
C TYR A 122 13.61 -12.33 -8.12
N PHE A 123 12.32 -12.54 -8.39
CA PHE A 123 11.24 -12.30 -7.43
C PHE A 123 10.70 -13.56 -6.73
N GLY A 124 11.04 -14.76 -7.20
CA GLY A 124 10.57 -16.01 -6.61
C GLY A 124 9.13 -16.39 -6.98
N LEU A 125 8.38 -17.00 -6.05
CA LEU A 125 7.06 -17.59 -6.33
C LEU A 125 5.86 -16.72 -5.95
N LYS A 126 6.00 -15.91 -4.88
CA LYS A 126 4.96 -15.01 -4.36
C LYS A 126 5.54 -13.62 -4.25
N TYR A 127 5.14 -12.74 -5.14
CA TYR A 127 5.72 -11.42 -5.18
C TYR A 127 4.77 -10.36 -5.73
N ILE A 128 5.05 -9.12 -5.37
CA ILE A 128 4.71 -7.93 -6.14
C ILE A 128 6.05 -7.38 -6.62
N GLY A 129 6.32 -7.52 -7.92
CA GLY A 129 7.61 -7.22 -8.52
C GLY A 129 7.48 -5.95 -9.33
N VAL A 130 8.36 -4.98 -9.07
CA VAL A 130 8.47 -3.77 -9.88
C VAL A 130 9.78 -3.88 -10.66
N GLY A 131 9.67 -4.17 -11.95
CA GLY A 131 10.78 -4.22 -12.88
C GLY A 131 11.17 -2.84 -13.41
N PRO A 132 12.17 -2.77 -14.30
CA PRO A 132 12.60 -1.53 -14.91
C PRO A 132 11.46 -0.76 -15.56
N GLY A 133 11.32 0.52 -15.20
CA GLY A 133 10.28 1.41 -15.73
C GLY A 133 8.87 1.15 -15.19
N GLY A 134 8.66 0.17 -14.30
CA GLY A 134 7.38 -0.03 -13.63
C GLY A 134 7.16 0.94 -12.46
N THR A 135 5.90 1.17 -12.11
CA THR A 135 5.50 2.07 -11.01
C THR A 135 4.48 1.40 -10.09
N LEU A 136 4.76 1.40 -8.78
CA LEU A 136 3.83 0.94 -7.75
C LEU A 136 3.58 2.07 -6.74
N GLU A 137 2.34 2.56 -6.70
CA GLU A 137 1.91 3.63 -5.79
C GLU A 137 0.84 3.09 -4.83
N LEU A 138 1.18 3.04 -3.54
CA LEU A 138 0.27 2.59 -2.47
C LEU A 138 0.24 3.65 -1.37
N HIS A 139 -0.72 4.56 -1.44
CA HIS A 139 -0.89 5.64 -0.47
C HIS A 139 -2.17 5.42 0.30
N GLY A 140 -2.08 5.06 1.57
CA GLY A 140 -3.24 4.97 2.47
C GLY A 140 -3.28 6.12 3.47
N GLN A 141 -4.31 6.12 4.32
CA GLN A 141 -4.38 7.02 5.46
C GLN A 141 -3.08 7.02 6.29
N LYS A 142 -2.67 8.21 6.74
CA LYS A 142 -1.44 8.39 7.52
C LYS A 142 -1.55 7.62 8.84
N LYS A 143 -0.69 6.62 9.01
CA LYS A 143 -0.56 5.89 10.28
C LYS A 143 0.57 6.50 11.12
N LEU A 144 0.34 6.65 12.43
CA LEU A 144 1.41 6.94 13.37
C LEU A 144 2.34 5.73 13.44
N SER A 145 3.54 5.86 12.88
CA SER A 145 4.49 4.77 12.70
C SER A 145 5.44 4.57 13.88
N TRP A 146 5.38 5.45 14.88
CA TRP A 146 6.30 5.47 16.02
C TRP A 146 5.69 6.32 17.15
N THR A 147 5.97 5.94 18.41
CA THR A 147 5.68 6.75 19.59
C THR A 147 6.99 7.13 20.26
N PHE A 148 7.07 8.31 20.87
CA PHE A 148 8.24 8.70 21.65
C PHE A 148 8.24 7.96 22.99
N LEU A 149 9.41 7.52 23.45
CA LEU A 149 9.57 7.19 24.86
C LEU A 149 9.40 8.49 25.66
N ASN A 150 8.57 8.45 26.70
CA ASN A 150 8.37 9.59 27.60
C ASN A 150 9.67 10.00 28.32
N LYS A 151 10.66 9.10 28.40
CA LYS A 151 11.99 9.34 28.98
C LYS A 151 13.06 8.58 28.20
N THR A 152 14.28 9.10 28.19
CA THR A 152 15.46 8.41 27.65
C THR A 152 15.68 7.09 28.38
N LEU A 153 15.77 5.98 27.64
CA LEU A 153 16.21 4.71 28.18
C LEU A 153 17.73 4.60 28.00
N HIS A 154 18.47 4.59 29.10
CA HIS A 154 19.92 4.47 29.06
C HIS A 154 20.33 3.02 28.74
N PRO A 155 21.45 2.79 28.02
CA PRO A 155 21.99 1.45 27.81
C PRO A 155 22.25 0.75 29.15
N GLY A 156 21.80 -0.50 29.31
CA GLY A 156 21.97 -1.27 30.55
C GLY A 156 20.73 -1.31 31.47
N GLY A 157 19.67 -0.56 31.16
CA GLY A 157 18.40 -0.62 31.88
C GLY A 157 18.17 0.57 32.80
N MET A 158 17.49 0.34 33.92
CA MET A 158 17.13 1.35 34.91
C MET A 158 18.30 1.58 35.88
N GLU A 159 18.27 2.68 36.65
CA GLU A 159 19.35 3.02 37.61
C GLU A 159 19.57 1.92 38.66
N GLU A 160 18.51 1.24 39.11
CA GLU A 160 18.61 0.14 40.08
C GLU A 160 18.89 -1.25 39.46
N GLY A 161 19.02 -1.35 38.12
CA GLY A 161 19.36 -2.59 37.42
C GLY A 161 18.59 -2.82 36.11
N GLY A 162 19.02 -3.82 35.35
CA GLY A 162 18.42 -4.20 34.06
C GLY A 162 17.46 -5.38 34.18
N TYR A 163 16.36 -5.33 33.43
CA TYR A 163 15.53 -6.50 33.15
C TYR A 163 16.11 -7.24 31.94
N PHE A 164 16.44 -8.53 32.11
CA PHE A 164 16.85 -9.40 31.02
C PHE A 164 15.67 -10.27 30.59
N PHE A 165 15.15 -10.01 29.40
CA PHE A 165 14.16 -10.89 28.80
C PHE A 165 14.87 -12.14 28.24
N GLU A 166 14.64 -13.29 28.86
CA GLU A 166 15.00 -14.57 28.26
C GLU A 166 14.06 -14.88 27.10
N ARG A 167 14.59 -14.85 25.88
CA ARG A 167 13.87 -15.28 24.69
C ARG A 167 13.61 -16.78 24.76
N SER A 168 12.36 -17.16 24.97
CA SER A 168 11.89 -18.53 24.76
C SER A 168 11.31 -18.70 23.34
N TRP A 169 11.41 -19.93 22.83
CA TRP A 169 10.83 -20.31 21.54
C TRP A 169 9.30 -20.37 21.66
N GLY A 170 8.58 -19.76 20.72
CA GLY A 170 7.11 -19.87 20.61
C GLY A 170 6.32 -18.55 20.70
N HIS A 171 6.97 -17.41 20.94
CA HIS A 171 6.28 -16.12 20.96
C HIS A 171 6.20 -15.49 19.55
N ARG A 172 4.97 -15.18 19.10
CA ARG A 172 4.68 -14.39 17.90
C ARG A 172 3.75 -13.25 18.32
N GLY A 173 4.03 -12.03 17.88
CA GLY A 173 3.24 -10.83 18.23
C GLY A 173 3.97 -9.85 19.13
N VAL A 174 3.20 -8.95 19.76
CA VAL A 174 3.72 -7.91 20.65
C VAL A 174 3.76 -8.44 22.07
N ILE A 175 4.94 -8.53 22.67
CA ILE A 175 5.10 -8.94 24.07
C ILE A 175 5.22 -7.68 24.92
N VAL A 176 4.33 -7.54 25.91
CA VAL A 176 4.32 -6.37 26.80
C VAL A 176 4.77 -6.80 28.19
N HIS A 177 5.87 -6.20 28.66
CA HIS A 177 6.28 -6.29 30.06
C HIS A 177 6.23 -4.90 30.68
N VAL A 178 5.56 -4.79 31.82
CA VAL A 178 5.59 -3.60 32.66
C VAL A 178 6.56 -3.88 33.80
N ILE A 179 7.58 -3.03 33.91
CA ILE A 179 8.67 -3.18 34.86
C ILE A 179 8.57 -2.03 35.87
N ASP A 180 8.63 -2.36 37.15
CA ASP A 180 8.72 -1.35 38.20
C ASP A 180 10.10 -0.67 38.12
N PRO A 181 10.14 0.67 37.97
CA PRO A 181 11.39 1.38 37.71
C PRO A 181 12.36 1.39 38.89
N LYS A 182 11.90 1.11 40.12
CA LYS A 182 12.70 1.15 41.35
C LYS A 182 13.33 -0.19 41.71
N SER A 183 12.59 -1.26 41.42
CA SER A 183 12.96 -2.62 41.80
C SER A 183 13.46 -3.46 40.64
N ALA A 184 13.33 -2.96 39.40
CA ALA A 184 13.58 -3.69 38.16
C ALA A 184 12.79 -5.01 38.04
N THR A 185 11.70 -5.17 38.81
CA THR A 185 10.84 -6.35 38.80
C THR A 185 9.72 -6.22 37.78
N VAL A 186 9.32 -7.34 37.17
CA VAL A 186 8.16 -7.37 36.27
C VAL A 186 6.88 -7.32 37.11
N ILE A 187 6.12 -6.24 36.99
CA ILE A 187 4.83 -6.08 37.66
C ILE A 187 3.66 -6.58 36.81
N HIS A 188 3.83 -6.63 35.49
CA HIS A 188 2.84 -7.18 34.57
C HIS A 188 3.49 -7.75 33.31
N SER A 189 2.93 -8.85 32.81
CA SER A 189 3.35 -9.50 31.58
C SER A 189 2.11 -9.88 30.79
N ASP A 190 2.08 -9.46 29.52
CA ASP A 190 1.00 -9.75 28.57
C ASP A 190 1.56 -10.19 27.21
N ARG A 191 0.75 -10.89 26.42
CA ARG A 191 1.13 -11.50 25.13
C ARG A 191 0.09 -11.28 24.04
#